data_AF-A0A2S2PVR9-F1
#
_entry.id   AF-A0A2S2PVR9-F1
#
_cell.length_a   1.000
_cell.length_b   1.000
_cell.length_c   1.000
_cell.angle_alpha   90.00
_cell.angle_beta   90.00
_cell.angle_gamma   90.00
#
_symmetry.space_group_name_H-M   'P 1'
#
loop_
_entity.id
_entity.type
_entity.pdbx_description
1 polymer ?
#
loop_
_entity_poly.entity_id
_entity_poly.type
_entity_poly.pdbx_seq_one_letter_code
_entity_poly.pdbx_strand_id
1 'polypeptide(L)'
;MGKVHQRRIVNETKNKSAAKLLEETSSLLRENAGYIIAEPGEKTTKITQTQLTHAVDVTSAKKHFDLNLDFGPYDIDYSLNGRQLLIGGRKGHVAAMDWITKHLMCEINVMEEVYDVKWLHNENLFSVAQKKWVYMYDNQGVEVHCLKNLNNVLHQEFLPYHFLLSTASEEGFLSWLDVSMGKLVTQF
;
A
#
# COMPACT_ATOMS: atom_id res chain seq x y z
N MET A 1 -36.89 37.79 -3.38
CA MET A 1 -36.11 36.58 -3.05
C MET A 1 -34.63 36.88 -3.26
N GLY A 2 -33.79 36.69 -2.24
CA GLY A 2 -32.40 37.17 -2.26
C GLY A 2 -31.46 36.35 -3.15
N LYS A 3 -30.42 37.00 -3.70
CA LYS A 3 -29.39 36.41 -4.58
C LYS A 3 -28.77 35.09 -4.08
N VAL A 4 -28.76 34.88 -2.75
CA VAL A 4 -28.26 33.66 -2.09
C VAL A 4 -29.17 32.45 -2.35
N HIS A 5 -30.49 32.64 -2.34
CA HIS A 5 -31.46 31.57 -2.59
C HIS A 5 -31.40 31.10 -4.06
N GLN A 6 -31.25 32.03 -4.99
CA GLN A 6 -31.12 31.72 -6.41
C GLN A 6 -29.80 31.00 -6.73
N ARG A 7 -28.69 31.37 -6.07
CA ARG A 7 -27.40 30.63 -6.16
C ARG A 7 -27.51 29.21 -5.60
N ARG A 8 -28.24 29.01 -4.50
CA ARG A 8 -28.45 27.69 -3.91
C ARG A 8 -29.22 26.76 -4.85
N ILE A 9 -30.31 27.25 -5.46
CA ILE A 9 -31.09 26.48 -6.43
C ILE A 9 -30.23 26.10 -7.66
N VAL A 10 -29.41 27.03 -8.16
CA VAL A 10 -28.49 26.77 -9.28
C VAL A 10 -27.40 25.75 -8.91
N ASN A 11 -26.88 25.78 -7.68
CA ASN A 11 -25.93 24.77 -7.22
C ASN A 11 -26.60 23.40 -7.04
N GLU A 12 -27.83 23.36 -6.52
CA GLU A 12 -28.59 22.11 -6.38
C GLU A 12 -28.91 21.48 -7.75
N THR A 13 -29.27 22.28 -8.76
CA THR A 13 -29.48 21.75 -10.12
C THR A 13 -28.18 21.27 -10.76
N LYS A 14 -27.07 22.01 -10.59
CA LYS A 14 -25.74 21.56 -11.05
C LYS A 14 -25.32 20.26 -10.39
N ASN A 15 -25.48 20.14 -9.08
CA ASN A 15 -25.15 18.91 -8.34
C ASN A 15 -26.01 17.72 -8.81
N LYS A 16 -27.31 17.93 -9.05
CA LYS A 16 -28.20 16.90 -9.61
C LYS A 16 -27.79 16.49 -11.02
N SER A 17 -27.43 17.44 -11.88
CA SER A 17 -26.95 17.12 -13.24
C SER A 17 -25.62 16.37 -13.21
N ALA A 18 -24.70 16.74 -12.30
CA ALA A 18 -23.43 16.04 -12.13
C ALA A 18 -23.63 14.61 -11.63
N ALA A 19 -24.55 14.39 -10.67
CA ALA A 19 -24.89 13.06 -10.18
C ALA A 19 -25.48 12.17 -11.29
N LYS A 20 -26.39 12.71 -12.11
CA LYS A 20 -26.96 11.98 -13.26
C LYS A 20 -25.89 11.62 -14.30
N LEU A 21 -24.98 12.54 -14.59
CA LEU A 21 -23.87 12.29 -15.50
C LEU A 21 -22.95 11.18 -14.96
N LEU A 22 -22.64 11.19 -13.66
CA LEU A 22 -21.85 10.13 -13.02
C LEU A 22 -22.52 8.76 -13.16
N GLU A 23 -23.82 8.68 -12.90
CA GLU A 23 -24.61 7.45 -13.08
C GLU A 23 -24.59 6.96 -14.53
N GLU A 24 -24.81 7.86 -15.50
CA GLU A 24 -24.73 7.54 -16.92
C GLU A 24 -23.32 7.01 -17.30
N THR A 25 -22.26 7.65 -16.79
CA THR A 25 -20.88 7.23 -17.05
C THR A 25 -20.48 5.93 -16.35
N SER A 26 -21.18 5.51 -15.29
CA SER A 26 -20.90 4.23 -14.62
C SER A 26 -21.10 3.03 -15.55
N SER A 27 -22.01 3.15 -16.52
CA SER A 27 -22.22 2.13 -17.56
C SER A 27 -21.02 1.95 -18.51
N LEU A 28 -20.08 2.92 -18.53
CA LEU A 28 -18.86 2.87 -19.34
C LEU A 28 -17.74 2.05 -18.68
N LEU A 29 -17.93 1.61 -17.43
CA LEU A 29 -16.98 0.72 -16.77
C LEU A 29 -16.88 -0.58 -17.55
N ARG A 30 -15.66 -0.92 -17.99
CA ARG A 30 -15.40 -2.08 -18.86
C ARG A 30 -15.32 -3.39 -18.09
N GLU A 31 -15.04 -3.30 -16.80
CA GLU A 31 -14.80 -4.45 -15.92
C GLU A 31 -15.89 -4.53 -14.86
N ASN A 32 -16.30 -5.76 -14.56
CA ASN A 32 -17.22 -6.06 -13.46
C ASN A 32 -16.44 -6.53 -12.24
N ALA A 33 -16.97 -6.28 -11.05
CA ALA A 33 -16.39 -6.83 -9.82
C ALA A 33 -16.42 -8.36 -9.84
N GLY A 34 -15.33 -8.98 -9.37
CA GLY A 34 -15.26 -10.43 -9.19
C GLY A 34 -16.15 -10.89 -8.03
N TYR A 35 -16.74 -12.08 -8.16
CA TYR A 35 -17.58 -12.69 -7.13
C TYR A 35 -17.50 -14.22 -7.19
N ILE A 36 -17.94 -14.88 -6.11
CA ILE A 36 -18.09 -16.34 -6.02
C ILE A 36 -19.53 -16.62 -5.59
N ILE A 37 -20.23 -17.48 -6.33
CA ILE A 37 -21.57 -17.95 -5.98
C ILE A 37 -21.46 -19.43 -5.64
N ALA A 38 -21.86 -19.80 -4.42
CA ALA A 38 -21.92 -21.19 -4.00
C ALA A 38 -23.25 -21.83 -4.43
N GLU A 39 -23.24 -23.14 -4.67
CA GLU A 39 -24.46 -23.89 -4.94
C GLU A 39 -25.37 -23.99 -3.69
N PRO A 40 -26.68 -24.28 -3.85
CA PRO A 40 -27.58 -24.47 -2.72
C PRO A 40 -27.08 -25.54 -1.75
N GLY A 41 -26.78 -25.14 -0.50
CA GLY A 41 -26.26 -26.04 0.54
C GLY A 41 -24.73 -26.07 0.65
N GLU A 42 -24.01 -25.44 -0.27
CA GLU A 42 -22.57 -25.27 -0.21
C GLU A 42 -22.19 -23.99 0.57
N LYS A 43 -21.09 -24.04 1.32
CA LYS A 43 -20.55 -22.88 2.04
C LYS A 43 -19.31 -22.37 1.30
N THR A 44 -19.28 -21.08 0.97
CA THR A 44 -18.13 -20.43 0.32
C THR A 44 -16.82 -20.56 1.09
N THR A 45 -16.88 -20.71 2.43
CA THR A 45 -15.71 -20.90 3.29
C THR A 45 -15.00 -22.23 3.11
N LYS A 46 -15.62 -23.21 2.44
CA LYS A 46 -15.01 -24.52 2.15
C LYS A 46 -14.19 -24.52 0.86
N ILE A 47 -14.30 -23.47 0.04
CA ILE A 47 -13.62 -23.36 -1.24
C ILE A 47 -12.13 -23.11 -0.98
N THR A 48 -11.27 -23.99 -1.51
CA THR A 48 -9.82 -23.94 -1.32
C THR A 48 -9.14 -23.03 -2.35
N GLN A 49 -7.94 -22.52 -2.03
CA GLN A 49 -7.13 -21.72 -2.98
C GLN A 49 -6.81 -22.51 -4.26
N THR A 50 -6.55 -23.81 -4.15
CA THR A 50 -6.34 -24.69 -5.31
C THR A 50 -7.57 -24.74 -6.22
N GLN A 51 -8.77 -24.90 -5.66
CA GLN A 51 -10.01 -24.85 -6.44
C GLN A 51 -10.20 -23.49 -7.13
N LEU A 52 -9.92 -22.38 -6.44
CA LEU A 52 -9.98 -21.05 -7.04
C LEU A 52 -9.01 -20.91 -8.22
N THR A 53 -7.76 -21.34 -8.06
CA THR A 53 -6.76 -21.26 -9.14
C THR A 53 -7.14 -22.07 -10.38
N HIS A 54 -7.89 -23.16 -10.23
CA HIS A 54 -8.40 -23.95 -11.35
C HIS A 54 -9.66 -23.37 -12.01
N ALA A 55 -10.43 -22.56 -11.27
CA ALA A 55 -11.68 -21.97 -11.74
C ALA A 55 -11.51 -20.62 -12.45
N VAL A 56 -10.41 -19.89 -12.18
CA VAL A 56 -10.12 -18.59 -12.79
C VAL A 56 -9.33 -18.73 -14.10
N ASP A 57 -9.23 -17.63 -14.85
CA ASP A 57 -8.40 -17.58 -16.05
C ASP A 57 -6.90 -17.75 -15.73
N VAL A 58 -6.13 -18.20 -16.73
CA VAL A 58 -4.69 -18.47 -16.57
C VAL A 58 -3.89 -17.26 -16.08
N THR A 59 -4.29 -16.04 -16.43
CA THR A 59 -3.58 -14.82 -16.02
C THR A 59 -3.79 -14.56 -14.53
N SER A 60 -5.02 -14.75 -14.04
CA SER A 60 -5.34 -14.65 -12.62
C SER A 60 -4.72 -15.80 -11.81
N ALA A 61 -4.73 -17.03 -12.34
CA ALA A 61 -4.08 -18.17 -11.70
C ALA A 61 -2.57 -17.95 -11.49
N LYS A 62 -1.87 -17.35 -12.47
CA LYS A 62 -0.43 -17.00 -12.36
C LYS A 62 -0.10 -15.96 -11.28
N LYS A 63 -1.09 -15.21 -10.79
CA LYS A 63 -0.93 -14.26 -9.68
C LYS A 63 -0.90 -14.96 -8.32
N HIS A 64 -1.31 -16.23 -8.24
CA HIS A 64 -1.11 -17.07 -7.07
C HIS A 64 0.31 -17.64 -7.09
N PHE A 65 1.12 -17.26 -6.11
CA PHE A 65 2.49 -17.76 -5.95
C PHE A 65 2.85 -17.80 -4.47
N ASP A 66 3.89 -18.56 -4.17
CA ASP A 66 4.43 -18.73 -2.82
C ASP A 66 5.94 -18.42 -2.83
N LEU A 67 6.42 -17.77 -1.77
CA LEU A 67 7.82 -17.41 -1.57
C LEU A 67 8.29 -18.03 -0.26
N ASN A 68 9.12 -19.05 -0.35
CA ASN A 68 9.72 -19.71 0.81
C ASN A 68 11.05 -19.05 1.15
N LEU A 69 11.06 -18.22 2.20
CA LEU A 69 12.19 -17.38 2.60
C LEU A 69 12.55 -17.58 4.08
N ASP A 70 13.85 -17.58 4.43
CA ASP A 70 14.35 -18.03 5.74
C ASP A 70 14.62 -16.91 6.78
N PHE A 71 14.33 -15.64 6.45
CA PHE A 71 14.69 -14.48 7.26
C PHE A 71 13.64 -14.08 8.31
N GLY A 72 12.90 -15.05 8.83
CA GLY A 72 11.84 -14.84 9.82
C GLY A 72 10.53 -14.37 9.19
N PRO A 73 9.55 -13.92 10.01
CA PRO A 73 8.29 -13.39 9.50
C PRO A 73 8.54 -12.18 8.60
N TYR A 74 7.79 -12.09 7.51
CA TYR A 74 7.86 -11.00 6.55
C TYR A 74 6.71 -10.03 6.74
N ASP A 75 7.03 -8.74 6.74
CA ASP A 75 6.06 -7.68 6.45
C ASP A 75 6.05 -7.41 4.94
N ILE A 76 4.89 -6.99 4.42
CA ILE A 76 4.66 -6.80 2.99
C ILE A 76 3.93 -5.48 2.73
N ASP A 77 4.34 -4.80 1.68
CA ASP A 77 3.67 -3.58 1.23
C ASP A 77 3.61 -3.54 -0.31
N TYR A 78 2.44 -3.18 -0.83
CA TYR A 78 2.25 -2.98 -2.25
C TYR A 78 2.31 -1.49 -2.56
N SER A 79 2.92 -1.12 -3.68
CA SER A 79 2.85 0.24 -4.19
C SER A 79 1.39 0.67 -4.42
N LEU A 80 1.11 1.98 -4.45
CA LEU A 80 -0.26 2.52 -4.59
C LEU A 80 -1.01 2.00 -5.84
N ASN A 81 -0.28 1.71 -6.91
CA ASN A 81 -0.83 1.13 -8.14
C ASN A 81 -0.93 -0.42 -8.10
N GLY A 82 -0.47 -1.04 -7.02
CA GLY A 82 -0.44 -2.48 -6.81
C GLY A 82 0.55 -3.23 -7.69
N ARG A 83 1.51 -2.56 -8.36
CA ARG A 83 2.45 -3.21 -9.30
C ARG A 83 3.68 -3.77 -8.61
N GLN A 84 4.25 -3.02 -7.67
CA GLN A 84 5.46 -3.41 -6.96
C GLN A 84 5.11 -3.99 -5.60
N LEU A 85 5.82 -5.05 -5.23
CA LEU A 85 5.76 -5.70 -3.94
C LEU A 85 7.08 -5.43 -3.22
N LEU A 86 6.99 -4.88 -2.02
CA LEU A 86 8.08 -4.73 -1.07
C LEU A 86 7.88 -5.74 0.05
N ILE A 87 8.95 -6.43 0.42
CA ILE A 87 8.95 -7.39 1.52
C ILE A 87 10.11 -7.10 2.47
N GLY A 88 9.87 -7.23 3.77
CA GLY A 88 10.87 -7.04 4.82
C GLY A 88 10.80 -8.18 5.83
N GLY A 89 11.82 -9.03 5.85
CA GLY A 89 11.97 -10.13 6.80
C GLY A 89 12.57 -9.66 8.11
N ARG A 90 12.04 -10.15 9.23
CA ARG A 90 12.46 -9.78 10.60
C ARG A 90 13.98 -9.84 10.83
N LYS A 91 14.71 -10.73 10.15
CA LYS A 91 16.18 -10.89 10.27
C LYS A 91 17.00 -10.02 9.30
N GLY A 92 16.41 -8.99 8.70
CA GLY A 92 17.14 -7.98 7.92
C GLY A 92 17.09 -8.13 6.41
N HIS A 93 16.40 -9.13 5.88
CA HIS A 93 16.22 -9.27 4.42
C HIS A 93 15.16 -8.28 3.93
N VAL A 94 15.50 -7.46 2.95
CA VAL A 94 14.57 -6.53 2.32
C VAL A 94 14.67 -6.70 0.82
N ALA A 95 13.53 -6.87 0.16
CA ALA A 95 13.48 -7.02 -1.29
C ALA A 95 12.28 -6.28 -1.89
N ALA A 96 12.49 -5.67 -3.05
CA ALA A 96 11.45 -5.06 -3.86
C ALA A 96 11.40 -5.77 -5.23
N MET A 97 10.20 -6.09 -5.72
CA MET A 97 10.03 -6.77 -7.00
C MET A 97 8.73 -6.36 -7.70
N ASP A 98 8.73 -6.44 -9.02
CA ASP A 98 7.50 -6.50 -9.80
C ASP A 98 6.92 -7.91 -9.62
N TRP A 99 5.92 -8.04 -8.76
CA TRP A 99 5.34 -9.33 -8.42
C TRP A 99 4.52 -9.95 -9.56
N ILE A 100 4.13 -9.17 -10.58
CA ILE A 100 3.39 -9.73 -11.72
C ILE A 100 4.37 -10.44 -12.65
N THR A 101 5.47 -9.77 -13.01
CA THR A 101 6.52 -10.34 -13.88
C THR A 101 7.53 -11.19 -13.12
N LYS A 102 7.52 -11.12 -11.79
CA LYS A 102 8.51 -11.72 -10.87
C LYS A 102 9.92 -11.16 -11.08
N HIS A 103 10.02 -9.93 -11.60
CA HIS A 103 11.29 -9.25 -11.81
C HIS A 103 11.74 -8.57 -10.51
N LEU A 104 12.86 -9.04 -9.95
CA LEU A 104 13.48 -8.45 -8.77
C LEU A 104 14.06 -7.07 -9.10
N MET A 105 13.68 -6.04 -8.35
CA MET A 105 14.21 -4.68 -8.50
C MET A 105 15.46 -4.49 -7.65
N CYS A 106 15.35 -4.79 -6.36
CA CYS A 106 16.48 -4.76 -5.43
C CYS A 106 16.32 -5.84 -4.36
N GLU A 107 17.44 -6.30 -3.84
CA GLU A 107 17.53 -7.23 -2.72
C GLU A 107 18.75 -6.86 -1.89
N ILE A 108 18.51 -6.56 -0.62
CA ILE A 108 19.54 -6.14 0.32
C ILE A 108 19.35 -6.88 1.65
N ASN A 109 20.44 -7.02 2.39
CA ASN A 109 20.39 -7.45 3.78
C ASN A 109 20.95 -6.33 4.65
N VAL A 110 20.09 -5.74 5.49
CA VAL A 110 20.46 -4.62 6.37
C VAL A 110 21.18 -5.07 7.64
N MET A 111 21.36 -6.39 7.84
CA MET A 111 22.08 -7.00 8.97
C MET A 111 21.54 -6.64 10.36
N GLU A 112 20.34 -6.07 10.40
CA GLU A 112 19.60 -5.66 11.60
C GLU A 112 18.16 -6.17 11.54
N GLU A 113 17.44 -6.06 12.65
CA GLU A 113 16.02 -6.41 12.68
C GLU A 113 15.18 -5.38 11.91
N VAL A 114 14.28 -5.89 11.07
CA VAL A 114 13.30 -5.08 10.33
C VAL A 114 11.92 -5.27 10.95
N TYR A 115 11.26 -4.15 11.24
CA TYR A 115 9.97 -4.14 11.92
C TYR A 115 8.81 -3.92 10.97
N ASP A 116 9.00 -3.04 9.99
CA ASP A 116 8.01 -2.66 9.00
C ASP A 116 8.69 -2.11 7.74
N VAL A 117 8.00 -2.16 6.61
CA VAL A 117 8.43 -1.65 5.31
C VAL A 117 7.27 -0.94 4.62
N LYS A 118 7.53 0.24 4.04
CA LYS A 118 6.50 1.03 3.36
C LYS A 118 7.01 1.67 2.09
N TRP A 119 6.29 1.50 0.99
CA TRP A 119 6.43 2.36 -0.17
C TRP A 119 6.04 3.79 0.18
N LEU A 120 6.69 4.73 -0.50
CA LEU A 120 6.39 6.15 -0.37
C LEU A 120 5.60 6.61 -1.60
N HIS A 121 5.85 7.83 -2.08
CA HIS A 121 5.09 8.43 -3.18
C HIS A 121 5.17 7.68 -4.53
N ASN A 122 6.19 6.86 -4.76
CA ASN A 122 6.38 6.06 -5.97
C ASN A 122 7.22 4.81 -5.69
N GLU A 123 7.42 4.00 -6.72
CA GLU A 123 8.26 2.81 -6.73
C GLU A 123 9.77 3.08 -6.65
N ASN A 124 10.18 4.35 -6.55
CA ASN A 124 11.60 4.73 -6.50
C ASN A 124 12.13 4.89 -5.08
N LEU A 125 11.25 4.98 -4.08
CA LEU A 125 11.66 5.22 -2.70
C LEU A 125 10.75 4.45 -1.74
N PHE A 126 11.37 3.72 -0.83
CA PHE A 126 10.67 3.04 0.26
C PHE A 126 11.38 3.28 1.59
N SER A 127 10.63 3.15 2.67
CA SER A 127 11.14 3.23 4.03
C SER A 127 11.16 1.87 4.71
N VAL A 128 12.15 1.66 5.57
CA VAL A 128 12.37 0.43 6.34
C VAL A 128 12.59 0.83 7.79
N ALA A 129 11.72 0.38 8.69
CA ALA A 129 11.90 0.53 10.13
C ALA A 129 12.89 -0.52 10.62
N GLN A 130 14.14 -0.09 10.86
CA GLN A 130 15.19 -0.95 11.40
C GLN A 130 15.24 -0.85 12.92
N LYS A 131 16.18 -1.57 13.54
CA LYS A 131 16.32 -1.72 15.00
C LYS A 131 16.25 -0.41 15.77
N LYS A 132 16.93 0.63 15.27
CA LYS A 132 16.95 1.95 15.94
C LYS A 132 16.20 3.01 15.16
N TRP A 133 16.44 3.12 13.87
CA TRP A 133 15.91 4.24 13.09
C TRP A 133 15.19 3.76 11.84
N VAL A 134 14.35 4.64 11.31
CA VAL A 134 13.79 4.46 9.97
C VAL A 134 14.82 4.89 8.93
N TYR A 135 15.04 4.03 7.95
CA TYR A 135 15.88 4.31 6.79
C TYR A 135 15.03 4.43 5.54
N MET A 136 15.48 5.22 4.58
CA MET A 136 14.89 5.29 3.24
C MET A 136 15.89 4.78 2.22
N TYR A 137 15.40 3.95 1.31
CA TYR A 137 16.18 3.32 0.26
C TYR A 137 15.58 3.66 -1.10
N ASP A 138 16.44 3.78 -2.11
CA ASP A 138 15.99 3.88 -3.49
C ASP A 138 15.61 2.51 -4.07
N ASN A 139 15.10 2.49 -5.31
CA ASN A 139 14.73 1.25 -6.00
C ASN A 139 15.89 0.30 -6.34
N GLN A 140 17.14 0.70 -6.13
CA GLN A 140 18.32 -0.14 -6.27
C GLN A 140 18.81 -0.68 -4.91
N GLY A 141 18.14 -0.30 -3.81
CA GLY A 141 18.54 -0.68 -2.46
C GLY A 141 19.67 0.18 -1.89
N VAL A 142 19.95 1.34 -2.47
CA VAL A 142 20.94 2.29 -1.94
C VAL A 142 20.28 3.14 -0.85
N GLU A 143 20.94 3.25 0.30
CA GLU A 143 20.48 4.10 1.40
C GLU A 143 20.54 5.57 0.97
N VAL A 144 19.40 6.26 1.06
CA VAL A 144 19.26 7.68 0.75
C VAL A 144 19.24 8.52 2.02
N HIS A 145 18.46 8.09 3.02
CA HIS A 145 18.29 8.82 4.27
C HIS A 145 18.23 7.90 5.49
N CYS A 146 18.79 8.40 6.60
CA CYS A 146 18.66 7.83 7.94
C CYS A 146 17.90 8.83 8.83
N LEU A 147 16.69 8.48 9.26
CA LEU A 147 15.77 9.37 9.97
C LEU A 147 15.88 9.19 11.48
N LYS A 148 16.90 9.81 12.08
CA LYS A 148 17.23 9.67 13.51
C LYS A 148 16.12 10.11 14.47
N ASN A 149 15.23 10.99 14.03
CA ASN A 149 14.09 11.47 14.82
C ASN A 149 12.99 10.41 14.94
N LEU A 150 13.00 9.39 14.07
CA LEU A 150 12.05 8.28 14.08
C LEU A 150 12.73 7.06 14.72
N ASN A 151 12.80 7.08 16.05
CA ASN A 151 13.47 6.07 16.84
C ASN A 151 12.54 4.92 17.24
N ASN A 152 13.05 3.69 17.26
CA ASN A 152 12.36 2.47 17.70
C ASN A 152 10.97 2.32 17.07
N VAL A 153 10.86 2.57 15.77
CA VAL A 153 9.59 2.51 15.04
C VAL A 153 9.16 1.06 14.83
N LEU A 154 7.92 0.75 15.21
CA LEU A 154 7.33 -0.59 15.04
C LEU A 154 6.40 -0.65 13.82
N HIS A 155 5.72 0.45 13.52
CA HIS A 155 4.76 0.54 12.43
C HIS A 155 4.87 1.88 11.70
N GLN A 156 4.58 1.85 10.41
CA GLN A 156 4.67 2.95 9.47
C GLN A 156 3.44 2.95 8.57
N GLU A 157 2.99 4.13 8.18
CA GLU A 157 1.98 4.28 7.14
C GLU A 157 2.26 5.57 6.35
N PHE A 158 2.23 5.47 5.02
CA PHE A 158 2.45 6.61 4.15
C PHE A 158 1.12 7.21 3.71
N LEU A 159 0.96 8.52 3.91
CA LEU A 159 -0.23 9.28 3.52
C LEU A 159 0.03 10.00 2.18
N PRO A 160 -0.36 9.41 1.03
CA PRO A 160 0.12 9.84 -0.28
C PRO A 160 -0.35 11.23 -0.69
N TYR A 161 -1.55 11.63 -0.29
CA TYR A 161 -2.08 12.97 -0.60
C TYR A 161 -1.44 14.10 0.20
N HIS A 162 -0.74 13.76 1.29
CA HIS A 162 -0.12 14.74 2.20
C HIS A 162 1.41 14.66 2.20
N PHE A 163 1.99 13.66 1.52
CA PHE A 163 3.43 13.37 1.58
C PHE A 163 3.96 13.16 3.02
N LEU A 164 3.11 12.62 3.90
CA LEU A 164 3.48 12.35 5.29
C LEU A 164 3.75 10.87 5.51
N LEU A 165 4.86 10.56 6.16
CA LEU A 165 5.12 9.26 6.74
C LEU A 165 4.72 9.31 8.23
N SER A 166 3.64 8.62 8.56
CA SER A 166 3.19 8.42 9.94
C SER A 166 3.89 7.20 10.52
N THR A 167 4.38 7.30 11.75
CA THR A 167 5.11 6.20 12.41
C THR A 167 4.71 6.08 13.87
N ALA A 168 4.57 4.84 14.35
CA ALA A 168 4.32 4.52 15.74
C ALA A 168 5.56 3.83 16.33
N SER A 169 6.09 4.38 17.42
CA SER A 169 7.26 3.83 18.11
C SER A 169 6.89 2.88 19.26
N GLU A 170 7.83 2.02 19.63
CA GLU A 170 7.74 1.15 20.81
C GLU A 170 7.54 1.95 22.11
N GLU A 171 8.07 3.17 22.17
CA GLU A 171 7.95 4.07 23.31
C GLU A 171 6.57 4.74 23.41
N GLY A 172 5.67 4.47 22.45
CA GLY A 172 4.30 5.00 22.44
C GLY A 172 4.16 6.36 21.78
N PHE A 173 5.17 6.83 21.02
CA PHE A 173 5.09 8.08 20.28
C PHE A 173 4.48 7.87 18.90
N LEU A 174 3.65 8.83 18.47
CA LEU A 174 3.14 8.91 17.10
C LEU A 174 3.75 10.13 16.41
N SER A 175 4.48 9.89 15.33
CA SER A 175 5.27 10.91 14.61
C SER A 175 4.81 11.05 13.16
N TRP A 176 4.78 12.29 12.66
CA TRP A 176 4.53 12.58 11.24
C TRP A 176 5.73 13.29 10.65
N LEU A 177 6.34 12.67 9.64
CA LEU A 177 7.44 13.22 8.88
C LEU A 177 6.94 13.64 7.49
N ASP A 178 7.20 14.88 7.10
CA ASP A 178 7.06 15.30 5.70
C ASP A 178 8.22 14.73 4.88
N VAL A 179 7.90 13.79 3.99
CA VAL A 179 8.87 13.10 3.13
C VAL A 179 9.42 14.01 2.03
N SER A 180 8.65 15.02 1.59
CA SER A 180 9.09 15.96 0.56
C SER A 180 10.15 16.93 1.07
N MET A 181 10.02 17.33 2.34
CA MET A 181 10.93 18.28 2.98
C MET A 181 11.94 17.64 3.94
N GLY A 182 11.75 16.36 4.28
CA GLY A 182 12.55 15.66 5.30
C GLY A 182 12.40 16.25 6.70
N LYS A 183 11.28 16.90 7.02
CA LYS A 183 11.06 17.57 8.30
C LYS A 183 9.99 16.87 9.12
N LEU A 184 10.27 16.69 10.41
CA LEU A 184 9.26 16.24 11.36
C LEU A 184 8.23 17.35 11.56
N VAL A 185 6.96 17.05 11.29
CA VAL A 185 5.84 17.99 11.40
C VAL A 185 5.35 18.07 12.83
N THR A 186 5.08 16.91 13.43
CA THR A 186 4.61 16.80 14.82
C THR A 186 4.91 15.42 15.39
N GLN A 187 4.95 15.34 16.71
CA GLN A 187 5.08 14.11 17.49
C GLN A 187 4.22 14.25 18.75
N PHE A 188 3.48 13.19 19.10
CA PHE A 188 2.72 13.08 20.35
C PHE A 188 3.25 11.94 21.18
#